data_AF-A0A2J6TSG8-F1
#
_entry.id   AF-A0A2J6TSG8-F1
#
_cell.length_a   1.000
_cell.length_b   1.000
_cell.length_c   1.000
_cell.angle_alpha   90.00
_cell.angle_beta   90.00
_cell.angle_gamma   90.00
#
_symmetry.space_group_name_H-M   'P 1'
#
loop_
_entity.id
_entity.type
_entity.pdbx_description
1 polymer ?
#
loop_
_entity_poly.entity_id
_entity_poly.type
_entity_poly.pdbx_seq_one_letter_code
_entity_poly.pdbx_strand_id
1 'polypeptide(L)'
;MILCFEAWNGNLDFAVRQIQTGLRLIREWHESAQSLLAGPVGSDPAYSGSLEGELVRIFSRLDTQIVSFSEQPSPEYHAMIIARGRKVLERMPLIFTSLSEASICEEAIIRRAMAFVCHEIPLEKPPPPLHTFPMNGWHSCSEPKVLATLESMAADSMRWKTAFAPLWKRLKEENNPSDLFPAALMRNRIVSALMGCTAPLVANEEDFDHHLDEFRVMVEMSEYMLGTLDGQGTQKARHFKRPAFNFDSYTVIPMFLTALKCRDPLLRRKAIALLLKYPRREGVCDSVCMGKLCEWTMRIEEEYIDKDGWVPGWARVRGVTMDRDREKENSGILMCEQRVSAASNEVAIRSTHLSWNFSEILANTAIGPSE
;
A
#
# COMPACT_ATOMS: atom_id res chain seq x y z
N MET A 1 20.88 5.12 -6.49
CA MET A 1 21.70 5.28 -5.27
C MET A 1 21.38 6.56 -4.51
N ILE A 2 21.25 7.72 -5.17
CA ILE A 2 20.86 9.02 -4.54
C ILE A 2 19.37 9.05 -4.12
N LEU A 3 18.50 8.39 -4.89
CA LEU A 3 17.07 8.19 -4.56
C LEU A 3 16.81 7.58 -3.19
N CYS A 4 17.61 6.57 -2.84
CA CYS A 4 17.55 5.91 -1.55
C CYS A 4 18.05 6.79 -0.41
N PHE A 5 18.91 7.78 -0.68
CA PHE A 5 19.49 8.64 0.34
C PHE A 5 18.54 9.78 0.71
N GLU A 6 17.81 10.32 -0.26
CA GLU A 6 16.93 11.48 -0.07
C GLU A 6 15.55 11.07 0.43
N ALA A 7 14.99 9.95 -0.06
CA ALA A 7 13.82 9.33 0.57
C ALA A 7 14.12 8.85 2.01
N TRP A 8 15.38 8.51 2.30
CA TRP A 8 15.87 8.15 3.63
C TRP A 8 16.00 9.36 4.56
N ASN A 9 16.43 10.52 4.06
CA ASN A 9 16.49 11.78 4.82
C ASN A 9 15.14 12.53 4.85
N GLY A 10 14.02 11.89 4.47
CA GLY A 10 12.69 12.54 4.52
C GLY A 10 12.45 13.63 3.47
N ASN A 11 13.38 13.82 2.52
CA ASN A 11 13.32 14.83 1.48
C ASN A 11 12.52 14.31 0.27
N LEU A 12 11.22 14.14 0.48
CA LEU A 12 10.29 13.48 -0.45
C LEU A 12 10.23 14.18 -1.82
N ASP A 13 10.24 15.50 -1.85
CA ASP A 13 10.15 16.26 -3.10
C ASP A 13 11.35 16.00 -4.00
N PHE A 14 12.55 15.90 -3.41
CA PHE A 14 13.76 15.60 -4.16
C PHE A 14 13.77 14.13 -4.61
N ALA A 15 13.33 13.21 -3.75
CA ALA A 15 13.18 11.81 -4.13
C ALA A 15 12.23 11.67 -5.33
N VAL A 16 11.03 12.26 -5.28
CA VAL A 16 10.04 12.23 -6.37
C VAL A 16 10.63 12.76 -7.69
N ARG A 17 11.31 13.90 -7.67
CA ARG A 17 11.96 14.48 -8.87
C ARG A 17 13.00 13.54 -9.48
N GLN A 18 13.79 12.87 -8.66
CA GLN A 18 14.82 11.95 -9.15
C GLN A 18 14.21 10.69 -9.77
N ILE A 19 13.09 10.18 -9.24
CA ILE A 19 12.47 9.01 -9.87
C ILE A 19 11.76 9.42 -11.17
N GLN A 20 11.16 10.62 -11.23
CA GLN A 20 10.62 11.18 -12.49
C GLN A 20 11.70 11.29 -13.58
N THR A 21 12.92 11.67 -13.23
CA THR A 21 14.07 11.66 -14.14
C THR A 21 14.41 10.24 -14.61
N GLY A 22 14.46 9.27 -13.69
CA GLY A 22 14.69 7.86 -14.04
C GLY A 22 13.64 7.30 -15.00
N LEU A 23 12.35 7.57 -14.74
CA LEU A 23 11.26 7.17 -15.63
C LEU A 23 11.36 7.81 -17.01
N ARG A 24 11.73 9.10 -17.07
CA ARG A 24 11.89 9.81 -18.34
C ARG A 24 12.96 9.14 -19.18
N LEU A 25 14.11 8.83 -18.60
CA LEU A 25 15.20 8.12 -19.29
C LEU A 25 14.77 6.74 -19.79
N ILE A 26 13.89 6.05 -19.05
CA ILE A 26 13.37 4.74 -19.46
C ILE A 26 12.30 4.87 -20.53
N ARG A 27 11.47 5.92 -20.48
CA ARG A 27 10.54 6.23 -21.55
C ARG A 27 11.29 6.57 -22.83
N GLU A 28 12.28 7.45 -22.76
CA GLU A 28 13.18 7.77 -23.87
C GLU A 28 13.91 6.52 -24.38
N TRP A 29 14.33 5.63 -23.47
CA TRP A 29 14.90 4.32 -23.83
C TRP A 29 13.85 3.38 -24.45
N HIS A 30 12.61 3.36 -23.99
CA HIS A 30 11.54 2.49 -24.49
C HIS A 30 10.94 3.00 -25.81
N GLU A 31 10.96 4.32 -26.04
CA GLU A 31 10.62 4.98 -27.30
C GLU A 31 11.74 4.77 -28.33
N SER A 32 13.01 4.83 -27.91
CA SER A 32 14.14 4.46 -28.79
C SER A 32 14.24 2.94 -29.04
N ALA A 33 13.82 2.11 -28.07
CA ALA A 33 13.71 0.65 -28.17
C ALA A 33 12.35 0.17 -28.71
N GLN A 34 11.46 1.07 -29.12
CA GLN A 34 10.14 0.73 -29.67
C GLN A 34 10.27 -0.08 -30.98
N SER A 35 11.41 0.04 -31.66
CA SER A 35 11.81 -0.81 -32.80
C SER A 35 12.13 -2.27 -32.41
N LEU A 36 12.45 -2.55 -31.14
CA LEU A 36 12.77 -3.88 -30.61
C LEU A 36 11.57 -4.57 -29.93
N LEU A 37 10.54 -3.81 -29.54
CA LEU A 37 9.37 -4.28 -28.79
C LEU A 37 8.11 -4.53 -29.64
N ALA A 38 8.21 -4.44 -30.96
CA ALA A 38 7.12 -4.70 -31.92
C ALA A 38 6.81 -6.21 -32.11
N GLY A 39 7.20 -7.07 -31.18
CA GLY A 39 6.93 -8.50 -31.20
C GLY A 39 5.68 -8.90 -30.42
N PRO A 40 5.13 -10.10 -30.64
CA PRO A 40 3.97 -10.62 -29.92
C PRO A 40 4.24 -10.66 -28.40
N VAL A 41 3.20 -10.55 -27.57
CA VAL A 41 3.23 -10.43 -26.08
C VAL A 41 4.19 -11.39 -25.34
N GLY A 42 4.63 -12.49 -25.97
CA GLY A 42 5.66 -13.40 -25.44
C GLY A 42 7.13 -12.96 -25.63
N SER A 43 7.40 -11.86 -26.33
CA SER A 43 8.74 -11.29 -26.54
C SER A 43 8.97 -9.98 -25.77
N ASP A 44 8.26 -9.80 -24.66
CA ASP A 44 8.47 -8.68 -23.75
C ASP A 44 9.72 -8.96 -22.87
N PRO A 45 10.77 -8.14 -22.94
CA PRO A 45 12.01 -8.34 -22.19
C PRO A 45 11.78 -8.39 -20.69
N ALA A 46 10.65 -7.88 -20.16
CA ALA A 46 10.25 -8.06 -18.76
C ALA A 46 10.15 -9.55 -18.33
N TYR A 47 10.02 -10.48 -19.28
CA TYR A 47 9.93 -11.94 -19.02
C TYR A 47 11.11 -12.75 -19.56
N SER A 48 12.13 -12.12 -20.17
CA SER A 48 13.26 -12.84 -20.79
C SER A 48 14.37 -13.22 -19.81
N GLY A 49 14.29 -12.82 -18.54
CA GLY A 49 15.36 -13.02 -17.56
C GLY A 49 16.66 -12.28 -17.92
N SER A 50 16.64 -11.38 -18.91
CA SER A 50 17.78 -10.54 -19.27
C SER A 50 17.94 -9.38 -18.28
N LEU A 51 19.14 -8.80 -18.23
CA LEU A 51 19.45 -7.63 -17.41
C LEU A 51 18.50 -6.45 -17.72
N GLU A 52 18.14 -6.28 -18.99
CA GLU A 52 17.17 -5.30 -19.45
C GLU A 52 15.76 -5.58 -18.90
N GLY A 53 15.37 -6.85 -18.84
CA GLY A 53 14.13 -7.28 -18.19
C GLY A 53 14.08 -6.98 -16.70
N GLU A 54 15.20 -7.21 -16.00
CA GLU A 54 15.34 -6.91 -14.59
C GLU A 54 15.30 -5.41 -14.32
N LEU A 55 15.99 -4.61 -15.13
CA LEU A 55 15.94 -3.14 -15.07
C LEU A 55 14.52 -2.64 -15.32
N VAL A 56 13.85 -3.14 -16.36
CA VAL A 56 12.44 -2.80 -16.62
C VAL A 56 11.57 -3.16 -15.42
N ARG A 57 11.72 -4.34 -14.80
CA ARG A 57 10.96 -4.70 -13.58
C ARG A 57 11.26 -3.77 -12.42
N ILE A 58 12.53 -3.49 -12.12
CA ILE A 58 12.93 -2.60 -11.01
C ILE A 58 12.33 -1.22 -11.19
N PHE A 59 12.47 -0.63 -12.37
CA PHE A 59 11.96 0.70 -12.62
C PHE A 59 10.45 0.76 -12.74
N SER A 60 9.83 -0.30 -13.25
CA SER A 60 8.38 -0.39 -13.28
C SER A 60 7.84 -0.53 -11.84
N ARG A 61 8.55 -1.18 -10.91
CA ARG A 61 8.18 -1.24 -9.48
C ARG A 61 8.34 0.13 -8.79
N LEU A 62 9.41 0.84 -9.13
CA LEU A 62 9.60 2.25 -8.76
C LEU A 62 8.50 3.16 -9.31
N ASP A 63 8.07 2.93 -10.55
CA ASP A 63 6.99 3.69 -11.20
C ASP A 63 5.67 3.61 -10.43
N THR A 64 5.32 2.42 -9.94
CA THR A 64 4.12 2.23 -9.11
C THR A 64 4.15 3.10 -7.85
N GLN A 65 5.33 3.39 -7.30
CA GLN A 65 5.49 4.29 -6.15
C GLN A 65 5.41 5.77 -6.54
N ILE A 66 5.85 6.13 -7.75
CA ILE A 66 5.84 7.52 -8.25
C ILE A 66 4.45 7.97 -8.62
N VAL A 67 3.65 7.07 -9.18
CA VAL A 67 2.23 7.27 -9.48
C VAL A 67 1.46 7.78 -8.25
N SER A 68 1.83 7.37 -7.04
CA SER A 68 1.17 7.85 -5.83
C SER A 68 1.59 9.28 -5.41
N PHE A 69 2.72 9.82 -5.88
CA PHE A 69 3.34 11.05 -5.35
C PHE A 69 3.84 12.04 -6.42
N SER A 70 3.65 11.77 -7.72
CA SER A 70 4.00 12.69 -8.79
C SER A 70 2.95 13.81 -8.89
N GLU A 71 3.40 15.06 -8.73
CA GLU A 71 2.58 16.26 -8.92
C GLU A 71 2.17 16.47 -10.39
N GLN A 72 2.91 15.89 -11.33
CA GLN A 72 2.60 15.94 -12.77
C GLN A 72 2.35 14.52 -13.30
N PRO A 73 1.08 14.08 -13.35
CA PRO A 73 0.73 12.86 -14.08
C PRO A 73 0.97 13.08 -15.59
N SER A 74 1.48 12.06 -16.30
CA SER A 74 1.33 11.99 -17.76
C SER A 74 0.08 11.16 -18.05
N PRO A 75 -1.03 11.77 -18.49
CA PRO A 75 -2.27 11.05 -18.76
C PRO A 75 -2.09 9.93 -19.79
N GLU A 76 -1.24 10.16 -20.81
CA GLU A 76 -0.94 9.18 -21.85
C GLU A 76 -0.24 7.94 -21.27
N TYR A 77 0.67 8.15 -20.33
CA TYR A 77 1.40 7.09 -19.66
C TYR A 77 0.47 6.22 -18.79
N HIS A 78 -0.44 6.84 -18.03
CA HIS A 78 -1.40 6.10 -17.21
C HIS A 78 -2.41 5.33 -18.05
N ALA A 79 -2.93 5.94 -19.11
CA ALA A 79 -3.79 5.26 -20.07
C ALA A 79 -3.09 4.05 -20.68
N MET A 80 -1.80 4.16 -21.03
CA MET A 80 -0.99 3.05 -21.53
C MET A 80 -0.85 1.92 -20.50
N ILE A 81 -0.51 2.22 -19.24
CA ILE A 81 -0.43 1.21 -18.16
C ILE A 81 -1.76 0.49 -18.01
N ILE A 82 -2.86 1.24 -17.96
CA ILE A 82 -4.21 0.69 -17.76
C ILE A 82 -4.59 -0.24 -18.92
N ALA A 83 -4.34 0.19 -20.16
CA ALA A 83 -4.64 -0.59 -21.35
C ALA A 83 -3.78 -1.86 -21.47
N ARG A 84 -2.47 -1.76 -21.19
CA ARG A 84 -1.56 -2.91 -21.20
C ARG A 84 -1.94 -3.93 -20.13
N GLY A 85 -2.23 -3.47 -18.91
CA GLY A 85 -2.69 -4.32 -17.83
C GLY A 85 -3.97 -5.09 -18.20
N ARG A 86 -4.95 -4.41 -18.81
CA ARG A 86 -6.19 -5.07 -19.28
C ARG A 86 -5.92 -6.23 -20.23
N LYS A 87 -5.06 -6.05 -21.24
CA LYS A 87 -4.69 -7.11 -22.20
C LYS A 87 -4.03 -8.32 -21.54
N VAL A 88 -3.23 -8.11 -20.48
CA VAL A 88 -2.64 -9.21 -19.69
C VAL A 88 -3.74 -9.98 -18.96
N LEU A 89 -4.67 -9.28 -18.33
CA LEU A 89 -5.71 -9.91 -17.49
C LEU A 89 -6.81 -10.61 -18.31
N GLU A 90 -7.03 -10.22 -19.57
CA GLU A 90 -7.88 -10.96 -20.53
C GLU A 90 -7.39 -12.40 -20.74
N ARG A 91 -6.09 -12.65 -20.53
CA ARG A 91 -5.45 -13.96 -20.67
C ARG A 91 -5.19 -14.64 -19.32
N MET A 92 -5.72 -14.10 -18.22
CA MET A 92 -5.54 -14.68 -16.89
C MET A 92 -6.09 -16.12 -16.87
N PRO A 93 -5.29 -17.12 -16.49
CA PRO A 93 -5.75 -18.50 -16.44
C PRO A 93 -6.77 -18.71 -15.32
N LEU A 94 -7.58 -19.76 -15.43
CA LEU A 94 -8.52 -20.15 -14.37
C LEU A 94 -7.81 -20.70 -13.13
N ILE A 95 -6.60 -21.25 -13.29
CA ILE A 95 -5.75 -21.78 -12.23
C ILE A 95 -4.31 -21.44 -12.57
N PHE A 96 -3.55 -20.89 -11.62
CA PHE A 96 -2.11 -20.69 -11.79
C PHE A 96 -1.32 -21.97 -11.51
N THR A 97 -0.36 -22.28 -12.38
CA THR A 97 0.50 -23.46 -12.22
C THR A 97 1.85 -23.12 -11.58
N SER A 98 2.30 -21.86 -11.71
CA SER A 98 3.58 -21.39 -11.21
C SER A 98 3.50 -20.00 -10.58
N LEU A 99 4.44 -19.70 -9.68
CA LEU A 99 4.59 -18.36 -9.10
C LEU A 99 4.93 -17.30 -10.15
N SER A 100 5.67 -17.68 -11.19
CA SER A 100 6.01 -16.78 -12.29
C SER A 100 4.74 -16.32 -13.01
N GLU A 101 3.89 -17.24 -13.45
CA GLU A 101 2.62 -16.91 -14.12
C GLU A 101 1.71 -16.04 -13.24
N ALA A 102 1.57 -16.39 -11.95
CA ALA A 102 0.78 -15.62 -11.00
C ALA A 102 1.31 -14.19 -10.82
N SER A 103 2.64 -14.02 -10.78
CA SER A 103 3.28 -12.71 -10.61
C SER A 103 3.04 -11.76 -11.78
N ILE A 104 2.95 -12.28 -13.02
CA ILE A 104 2.66 -11.46 -14.20
C ILE A 104 1.28 -10.80 -14.08
N CYS A 105 0.27 -11.61 -13.73
CA CYS A 105 -1.08 -11.09 -13.55
C CYS A 105 -1.19 -10.20 -12.31
N GLU A 106 -0.47 -10.53 -11.22
CA GLU A 106 -0.45 -9.70 -10.01
C GLU A 106 0.13 -8.32 -10.29
N GLU A 107 1.30 -8.23 -10.92
CA GLU A 107 1.93 -6.97 -11.28
C GLU A 107 1.00 -6.11 -12.16
N ALA A 108 0.28 -6.72 -13.11
CA ALA A 108 -0.69 -6.03 -13.95
C ALA A 108 -1.89 -5.47 -13.15
N ILE A 109 -2.41 -6.21 -12.17
CA ILE A 109 -3.49 -5.74 -11.27
C ILE A 109 -3.00 -4.56 -10.44
N ILE A 110 -1.85 -4.68 -9.76
CA ILE A 110 -1.36 -3.63 -8.85
C ILE A 110 -1.08 -2.34 -9.60
N ARG A 111 -0.40 -2.42 -10.75
CA ARG A 111 -0.07 -1.25 -11.58
C ARG A 111 -1.31 -0.51 -12.04
N ARG A 112 -2.30 -1.26 -12.52
CA ARG A 112 -3.55 -0.69 -13.00
C ARG A 112 -4.34 -0.06 -11.86
N ALA A 113 -4.44 -0.75 -10.71
CA ALA A 113 -5.04 -0.25 -9.48
C ALA A 113 -4.41 1.07 -9.04
N MET A 114 -3.09 1.12 -8.94
CA MET A 114 -2.38 2.31 -8.50
C MET A 114 -2.56 3.48 -9.50
N ALA A 115 -2.37 3.22 -10.80
CA ALA A 115 -2.53 4.24 -11.84
C ALA A 115 -3.93 4.87 -11.82
N PHE A 116 -4.96 4.03 -11.69
CA PHE A 116 -6.34 4.49 -11.67
C PHE A 116 -6.67 5.25 -10.37
N VAL A 117 -6.37 4.64 -9.21
CA VAL A 117 -6.74 5.20 -7.90
C VAL A 117 -6.02 6.51 -7.58
N CYS A 118 -4.76 6.67 -8.02
CA CYS A 118 -3.97 7.87 -7.70
C CYS A 118 -4.21 9.06 -8.65
N HIS A 119 -4.68 8.80 -9.88
CA HIS A 119 -4.73 9.84 -10.92
C HIS A 119 -6.06 9.98 -11.67
N GLU A 120 -6.83 8.89 -11.81
CA GLU A 120 -8.07 8.90 -12.58
C GLU A 120 -9.31 9.09 -11.69
N ILE A 121 -9.20 8.86 -10.38
CA ILE A 121 -10.26 9.22 -9.45
C ILE A 121 -10.16 10.73 -9.19
N PRO A 122 -11.21 11.52 -9.48
CA PRO A 122 -11.27 12.94 -9.19
C PRO A 122 -11.46 13.16 -7.67
N LEU A 123 -10.41 12.86 -6.90
CA LEU A 123 -10.38 13.15 -5.47
C LEU A 123 -10.00 14.61 -5.28
N GLU A 124 -10.75 15.33 -4.44
CA GLU A 124 -10.30 16.62 -3.93
C GLU A 124 -9.03 16.41 -3.13
N LYS A 125 -7.88 16.77 -3.71
CA LYS A 125 -6.61 16.84 -3.00
C LYS A 125 -6.61 18.15 -2.22
N PRO A 126 -6.34 18.14 -0.90
CA PRO A 126 -6.26 19.39 -0.17
C PRO A 126 -5.13 20.26 -0.76
N PRO A 127 -5.28 21.59 -0.73
CA PRO A 127 -4.23 22.47 -1.21
C PRO A 127 -2.98 22.33 -0.32
N PRO A 128 -1.76 22.46 -0.89
CA PRO A 128 -0.54 22.52 -0.08
C PRO A 128 -0.64 23.56 1.05
N PRO A 129 -0.10 23.30 2.25
CA PRO A 129 0.86 22.24 2.58
C PRO A 129 0.24 20.90 3.02
N LEU A 130 -1.09 20.76 2.99
CA LEU A 130 -1.76 19.54 3.42
C LEU A 130 -1.56 18.43 2.40
N HIS A 131 -1.15 17.25 2.87
CA HIS A 131 -1.08 16.05 2.04
C HIS A 131 -2.03 14.99 2.57
N THR A 132 -2.91 14.49 1.70
CA THR A 132 -3.69 13.27 1.95
C THR A 132 -2.89 12.05 1.52
N PHE A 133 -2.89 11.02 2.35
CA PHE A 133 -2.59 9.69 1.83
C PHE A 133 -3.71 9.30 0.85
N PRO A 134 -3.41 8.71 -0.32
CA PRO A 134 -4.40 8.39 -1.35
C PRO A 134 -5.61 7.62 -0.79
N MET A 135 -5.44 6.89 0.31
CA MET A 135 -6.43 6.00 0.91
C MET A 135 -7.38 6.67 1.92
N ASN A 136 -7.15 7.95 2.25
CA ASN A 136 -7.94 8.70 3.24
C ASN A 136 -9.03 9.60 2.62
N GLY A 137 -9.00 9.80 1.30
CA GLY A 137 -9.91 10.69 0.56
C GLY A 137 -11.07 10.00 -0.16
N TRP A 138 -11.23 8.68 -0.04
CA TRP A 138 -12.12 7.88 -0.89
C TRP A 138 -13.63 8.03 -0.66
N HIS A 139 -14.03 8.97 0.18
CA HIS A 139 -15.44 9.20 0.52
C HIS A 139 -16.00 10.14 -0.56
N SER A 140 -17.14 9.80 -1.14
CA SER A 140 -17.93 10.64 -2.07
C SER A 140 -17.64 10.51 -3.58
N CYS A 141 -16.89 9.50 -4.04
CA CYS A 141 -16.84 9.24 -5.48
C CYS A 141 -18.22 8.77 -5.96
N SER A 142 -18.88 9.56 -6.81
CA SER A 142 -20.23 9.25 -7.33
C SER A 142 -20.26 9.13 -8.84
N GLU A 143 -19.11 9.23 -9.53
CA GLU A 143 -19.07 9.18 -10.98
C GLU A 143 -19.26 7.74 -11.50
N PRO A 144 -20.35 7.43 -12.23
CA PRO A 144 -20.68 6.05 -12.58
C PRO A 144 -19.59 5.31 -13.37
N LYS A 145 -18.86 6.01 -14.25
CA LYS A 145 -17.77 5.41 -15.04
C LYS A 145 -16.57 5.03 -14.16
N VAL A 146 -16.27 5.84 -13.15
CA VAL A 146 -15.19 5.57 -12.20
C VAL A 146 -15.57 4.37 -11.33
N LEU A 147 -16.79 4.36 -10.79
CA LEU A 147 -17.31 3.26 -9.98
C LEU A 147 -17.32 1.93 -10.75
N ALA A 148 -17.84 1.90 -11.99
CA ALA A 148 -17.84 0.70 -12.82
C ALA A 148 -16.41 0.20 -13.13
N THR A 149 -15.45 1.11 -13.28
CA THR A 149 -14.05 0.75 -13.49
C THR A 149 -13.44 0.14 -12.22
N LEU A 150 -13.70 0.71 -11.05
CA LEU A 150 -13.27 0.17 -9.76
C LEU A 150 -13.86 -1.22 -9.48
N GLU A 151 -15.15 -1.42 -9.75
CA GLU A 151 -15.82 -2.72 -9.66
C GLU A 151 -15.16 -3.77 -10.56
N SER A 152 -14.88 -3.40 -11.83
CA SER A 152 -14.17 -4.26 -12.77
C SER A 152 -12.77 -4.64 -12.25
N MET A 153 -12.07 -3.68 -11.64
CA MET A 153 -10.74 -3.89 -11.10
C MET A 153 -10.73 -4.74 -9.84
N ALA A 154 -11.72 -4.56 -8.96
CA ALA A 154 -11.96 -5.42 -7.80
C ALA A 154 -12.29 -6.87 -8.25
N ALA A 155 -13.10 -7.03 -9.31
CA ALA A 155 -13.43 -8.33 -9.88
C ALA A 155 -12.20 -9.06 -10.45
N ASP A 156 -11.27 -8.34 -11.08
CA ASP A 156 -10.00 -8.92 -11.55
C ASP A 156 -9.13 -9.41 -10.37
N SER A 157 -9.05 -8.66 -9.27
CA SER A 157 -8.38 -9.09 -8.02
C SER A 157 -9.03 -10.35 -7.43
N MET A 158 -10.36 -10.43 -7.44
CA MET A 158 -11.09 -11.64 -7.00
C MET A 158 -10.84 -12.83 -7.93
N ARG A 159 -10.82 -12.63 -9.25
CA ARG A 159 -10.49 -13.69 -10.22
C ARG A 159 -9.09 -14.24 -9.98
N TRP A 160 -8.11 -13.36 -9.72
CA TRP A 160 -6.76 -13.77 -9.37
C TRP A 160 -6.73 -14.57 -8.06
N LYS A 161 -7.42 -14.12 -7.00
CA LYS A 161 -7.51 -14.84 -5.70
C LYS A 161 -8.01 -16.27 -5.90
N THR A 162 -9.06 -16.43 -6.70
CA THR A 162 -9.65 -17.74 -7.02
C THR A 162 -8.66 -18.60 -7.81
N ALA A 163 -8.04 -18.08 -8.86
CA ALA A 163 -7.07 -18.81 -9.67
C ALA A 163 -5.80 -19.20 -8.90
N PHE A 164 -5.40 -18.40 -7.91
CA PHE A 164 -4.23 -18.65 -7.08
C PHE A 164 -4.48 -19.62 -5.91
N ALA A 165 -5.74 -19.85 -5.53
CA ALA A 165 -6.07 -20.66 -4.35
C ALA A 165 -5.49 -22.09 -4.38
N PRO A 166 -5.52 -22.84 -5.51
CA PRO A 166 -4.93 -24.18 -5.57
C PRO A 166 -3.40 -24.16 -5.39
N LEU A 167 -2.73 -23.21 -6.04
CA LEU A 167 -1.28 -23.04 -5.94
C LEU A 167 -0.87 -22.66 -4.52
N TRP A 168 -1.60 -21.74 -3.89
CA TRP A 168 -1.38 -21.34 -2.49
C TRP A 168 -1.50 -22.51 -1.52
N LYS A 169 -2.54 -23.34 -1.68
CA LYS A 169 -2.73 -24.52 -0.84
C LYS A 169 -1.52 -25.46 -0.92
N ARG A 170 -1.08 -25.78 -2.15
CA ARG A 170 0.09 -26.62 -2.39
C ARG A 170 1.36 -26.04 -1.76
N LEU A 171 1.63 -24.75 -1.97
CA LEU A 171 2.82 -24.09 -1.43
C LEU A 171 2.82 -24.02 0.11
N LYS A 172 1.65 -23.86 0.73
CA LYS A 172 1.50 -23.96 2.18
C LYS A 172 1.79 -25.36 2.72
N GLU A 173 1.36 -26.39 2.00
CA GLU A 173 1.64 -27.80 2.35
C GLU A 173 3.12 -28.15 2.18
N GLU A 174 3.75 -27.68 1.09
CA GLU A 174 5.19 -27.84 0.84
C GLU A 174 6.05 -27.07 1.86
N ASN A 175 5.55 -25.91 2.34
CA ASN A 175 6.18 -25.05 3.35
C ASN A 175 7.64 -24.68 3.05
N ASN A 176 8.01 -24.58 1.76
CA ASN A 176 9.32 -24.11 1.32
C ASN A 176 9.39 -22.58 1.43
N PRO A 177 10.27 -21.99 2.27
CA PRO A 177 10.35 -20.54 2.43
C PRO A 177 10.67 -19.76 1.15
N SER A 178 11.43 -20.36 0.21
CA SER A 178 11.79 -19.67 -1.06
C SER A 178 10.58 -19.37 -1.93
N ASP A 179 9.55 -20.20 -1.83
CA ASP A 179 8.35 -20.14 -2.65
C ASP A 179 7.17 -19.55 -1.86
N LEU A 180 7.08 -19.90 -0.58
CA LEU A 180 6.00 -19.43 0.28
C LEU A 180 6.10 -17.92 0.59
N PHE A 181 7.32 -17.36 0.69
CA PHE A 181 7.51 -15.92 0.87
C PHE A 181 6.96 -15.08 -0.31
N PRO A 182 7.40 -15.30 -1.57
CA PRO A 182 6.85 -14.57 -2.71
C PRO A 182 5.35 -14.85 -2.93
N ALA A 183 4.87 -16.06 -2.59
CA ALA A 183 3.44 -16.37 -2.63
C ALA A 183 2.62 -15.55 -1.62
N ALA A 184 3.06 -15.49 -0.36
CA ALA A 184 2.42 -14.71 0.69
C ALA A 184 2.41 -13.23 0.33
N LEU A 185 3.52 -12.77 -0.24
CA LEU A 185 3.67 -11.42 -0.74
C LEU A 185 2.62 -11.07 -1.82
N MET A 186 2.52 -11.86 -2.88
CA MET A 186 1.52 -11.62 -3.95
C MET A 186 0.10 -11.63 -3.39
N ARG A 187 -0.20 -12.57 -2.49
CA ARG A 187 -1.51 -12.65 -1.83
C ARG A 187 -1.81 -11.37 -1.04
N ASN A 188 -0.84 -10.84 -0.29
CA ASN A 188 -1.00 -9.61 0.48
C ASN A 188 -1.28 -8.40 -0.44
N ARG A 189 -0.53 -8.29 -1.54
CA ARG A 189 -0.66 -7.20 -2.50
C ARG A 189 -2.00 -7.24 -3.25
N ILE A 190 -2.44 -8.41 -3.69
CA ILE A 190 -3.73 -8.57 -4.37
C ILE A 190 -4.89 -8.21 -3.45
N VAL A 191 -4.86 -8.65 -2.19
CA VAL A 191 -5.90 -8.29 -1.23
C VAL A 191 -5.87 -6.78 -0.92
N SER A 192 -4.69 -6.18 -0.83
CA SER A 192 -4.55 -4.73 -0.68
C SER A 192 -5.14 -3.97 -1.88
N ALA A 193 -4.89 -4.43 -3.11
CA ALA A 193 -5.46 -3.83 -4.32
C ALA A 193 -6.98 -4.01 -4.39
N LEU A 194 -7.50 -5.17 -3.99
CA LEU A 194 -8.94 -5.38 -3.85
C LEU A 194 -9.54 -4.36 -2.89
N MET A 195 -8.97 -4.21 -1.69
CA MET A 195 -9.46 -3.23 -0.71
C MET A 195 -9.31 -1.79 -1.20
N GLY A 196 -8.22 -1.46 -1.90
CA GLY A 196 -8.00 -0.15 -2.49
C GLY A 196 -9.00 0.21 -3.60
N CYS A 197 -9.46 -0.78 -4.38
CA CYS A 197 -10.52 -0.57 -5.38
C CYS A 197 -11.92 -0.60 -4.77
N THR A 198 -12.11 -1.30 -3.65
CA THR A 198 -13.42 -1.43 -3.00
C THR A 198 -13.73 -0.22 -2.13
N ALA A 199 -12.74 0.35 -1.46
CA ALA A 199 -12.96 1.41 -0.50
C ALA A 199 -13.61 2.70 -1.06
N PRO A 200 -13.36 3.13 -2.32
CA PRO A 200 -14.13 4.23 -2.91
C PRO A 200 -15.57 3.87 -3.28
N LEU A 201 -15.93 2.59 -3.31
CA LEU A 201 -17.30 2.10 -3.54
C LEU A 201 -18.13 2.04 -2.25
N VAL A 202 -17.48 2.16 -1.09
CA VAL A 202 -18.12 2.01 0.22
C VAL A 202 -18.79 3.32 0.64
N ALA A 203 -20.10 3.25 0.88
CA ALA A 203 -20.88 4.41 1.33
C ALA A 203 -20.76 4.62 2.84
N ASN A 204 -20.79 3.54 3.62
CA ASN A 204 -20.72 3.59 5.08
C ASN A 204 -19.50 2.83 5.57
N GLU A 205 -18.84 3.35 6.60
CA GLU A 205 -17.68 2.71 7.24
C GLU A 205 -18.00 1.32 7.81
N GLU A 206 -19.28 1.00 7.98
CA GLU A 206 -19.77 -0.30 8.45
C GLU A 206 -19.70 -1.38 7.37
N ASP A 207 -19.75 -0.98 6.09
CA ASP A 207 -19.76 -1.92 4.98
C ASP A 207 -18.41 -2.63 4.83
N PHE A 208 -17.33 -2.09 5.42
CA PHE A 208 -16.03 -2.75 5.52
C PHE A 208 -16.06 -4.05 6.32
N ASP A 209 -17.09 -4.28 7.15
CA ASP A 209 -17.24 -5.52 7.91
C ASP A 209 -17.55 -6.73 7.01
N HIS A 210 -18.04 -6.51 5.79
CA HIS A 210 -18.17 -7.57 4.80
C HIS A 210 -16.81 -8.08 4.28
N HIS A 211 -15.71 -7.42 4.65
CA HIS A 211 -14.35 -7.69 4.18
C HIS A 211 -13.37 -8.08 5.32
N LEU A 212 -13.89 -8.55 6.46
CA LEU A 212 -13.04 -8.97 7.59
C LEU A 212 -12.06 -10.09 7.22
N ASP A 213 -12.45 -10.99 6.32
CA ASP A 213 -11.57 -12.08 5.85
C ASP A 213 -10.40 -11.53 5.02
N GLU A 214 -10.63 -10.52 4.18
CA GLU A 214 -9.56 -9.82 3.46
C GLU A 214 -8.57 -9.15 4.44
N PHE A 215 -9.08 -8.44 5.45
CA PHE A 215 -8.23 -7.83 6.48
C PHE A 215 -7.41 -8.88 7.24
N ARG A 216 -8.02 -10.02 7.60
CA ARG A 216 -7.32 -11.12 8.27
C ARG A 216 -6.19 -11.67 7.40
N VAL A 217 -6.44 -11.90 6.11
CA VAL A 217 -5.39 -12.33 5.17
C VAL A 217 -4.25 -11.31 5.12
N MET A 218 -4.53 -10.01 5.08
CA MET A 218 -3.46 -9.01 5.04
C MET A 218 -2.58 -9.06 6.29
N VAL A 219 -3.19 -9.20 7.46
CA VAL A 219 -2.47 -9.30 8.75
C VAL A 219 -1.64 -10.58 8.81
N GLU A 220 -2.23 -11.73 8.47
CA GLU A 220 -1.53 -13.02 8.47
C GLU A 220 -0.32 -13.03 7.52
N MET A 221 -0.48 -12.53 6.30
CA MET A 221 0.62 -12.50 5.33
C MET A 221 1.71 -11.51 5.76
N SER A 222 1.33 -10.34 6.28
CA SER A 222 2.28 -9.36 6.80
C SER A 222 3.06 -9.90 7.98
N GLU A 223 2.39 -10.53 8.95
CA GLU A 223 3.04 -11.14 10.12
C GLU A 223 4.03 -12.25 9.72
N TYR A 224 3.62 -13.16 8.82
CA TYR A 224 4.50 -14.20 8.30
C TYR A 224 5.75 -13.64 7.61
N MET A 225 5.57 -12.64 6.73
CA MET A 225 6.69 -12.01 6.02
C MET A 225 7.62 -11.28 6.98
N LEU A 226 7.07 -10.53 7.93
CA LEU A 226 7.85 -9.80 8.94
C LEU A 226 8.64 -10.75 9.84
N GLY A 227 8.01 -11.83 10.32
CA GLY A 227 8.68 -12.86 11.12
C GLY A 227 9.79 -13.59 10.36
N THR A 228 9.59 -13.86 9.06
CA THR A 228 10.61 -14.50 8.22
C THR A 228 11.83 -13.60 8.04
N LEU A 229 11.61 -12.30 7.80
CA LEU A 229 12.70 -11.32 7.65
C LEU A 229 13.49 -11.12 8.95
N ASP A 230 12.82 -11.17 10.09
CA ASP A 230 13.42 -11.04 11.42
C ASP A 230 14.25 -12.29 11.79
N GLY A 231 13.71 -13.49 11.55
CA GLY A 231 14.38 -14.77 11.84
C GLY A 231 15.68 -15.00 11.05
N GLN A 232 15.80 -14.44 9.84
CA GLN A 232 17.02 -14.49 9.03
C GLN A 232 18.15 -13.59 9.58
N GLY A 233 17.87 -12.72 10.57
CA GLY A 233 18.79 -11.73 11.09
C GLY A 233 19.92 -12.25 11.99
N THR A 234 19.89 -13.49 12.48
CA THR A 234 20.72 -13.91 13.62
C THR A 234 22.21 -14.23 13.34
N GLN A 235 22.68 -14.23 12.08
CA GLN A 235 24.12 -14.30 11.78
C GLN A 235 24.73 -13.03 11.18
N LYS A 236 23.91 -12.03 10.81
CA LYS A 236 24.35 -10.71 10.31
C LYS A 236 23.80 -9.54 11.13
N ALA A 237 23.34 -9.80 12.35
CA ALA A 237 22.74 -8.87 13.33
C ALA A 237 23.65 -7.72 13.82
N ARG A 238 24.79 -7.42 13.18
CA ARG A 238 25.63 -6.27 13.55
C ARG A 238 25.31 -5.00 12.76
N HIS A 239 24.35 -5.03 11.81
CA HIS A 239 24.00 -3.85 10.99
C HIS A 239 22.54 -3.37 11.10
N PHE A 240 21.66 -4.04 11.84
CA PHE A 240 20.25 -3.64 12.00
C PHE A 240 19.99 -2.67 13.17
N LYS A 241 20.77 -1.59 13.25
CA LYS A 241 20.40 -0.38 14.03
C LYS A 241 19.72 0.69 13.15
N ARG A 242 19.25 0.30 11.95
CA ARG A 242 18.68 1.20 10.93
C ARG A 242 17.43 0.56 10.30
N PRO A 243 16.40 1.35 9.92
CA PRO A 243 15.21 0.84 9.23
C PRO A 243 15.59 0.06 7.97
N ALA A 244 14.96 -1.10 7.73
CA ALA A 244 15.11 -1.77 6.45
C ALA A 244 14.43 -0.94 5.36
N PHE A 245 15.17 -0.50 4.34
CA PHE A 245 14.63 0.15 3.16
C PHE A 245 14.36 -0.90 2.08
N ASN A 246 13.12 -0.98 1.62
CA ASN A 246 12.76 -1.82 0.48
C ASN A 246 11.95 -1.00 -0.52
N PHE A 247 12.22 -1.21 -1.81
CA PHE A 247 11.56 -0.46 -2.89
C PHE A 247 10.11 -0.87 -3.10
N ASP A 248 9.80 -2.08 -2.67
CA ASP A 248 8.46 -2.58 -2.76
C ASP A 248 7.70 -2.36 -1.46
N SER A 249 6.51 -1.78 -1.60
CA SER A 249 5.55 -1.82 -0.51
C SER A 249 4.87 -3.18 -0.45
N TYR A 250 4.98 -3.79 0.72
CA TYR A 250 4.58 -5.16 0.96
C TYR A 250 3.81 -5.32 2.25
N THR A 251 4.06 -4.48 3.25
CA THR A 251 3.48 -4.64 4.60
C THR A 251 2.93 -3.34 5.15
N VAL A 252 3.51 -2.19 4.79
CA VAL A 252 3.11 -0.91 5.37
C VAL A 252 1.71 -0.49 4.90
N ILE A 253 1.46 -0.46 3.58
CA ILE A 253 0.15 -0.12 3.01
C ILE A 253 -0.96 -1.09 3.44
N PRO A 254 -0.80 -2.44 3.36
CA PRO A 254 -1.81 -3.38 3.85
C PRO A 254 -2.16 -3.17 5.33
N MET A 255 -1.16 -2.93 6.19
CA MET A 255 -1.39 -2.72 7.62
C MET A 255 -2.02 -1.38 7.91
N PHE A 256 -1.65 -0.33 7.18
CA PHE A 256 -2.29 0.97 7.29
C PHE A 256 -3.77 0.92 6.84
N LEU A 257 -4.08 0.24 5.72
CA LEU A 257 -5.46 -0.03 5.30
C LEU A 257 -6.25 -0.76 6.38
N THR A 258 -5.66 -1.84 6.92
CA THR A 258 -6.30 -2.63 7.97
C THR A 258 -6.57 -1.77 9.21
N ALA A 259 -5.58 -1.02 9.66
CA ALA A 259 -5.68 -0.23 10.88
C ALA A 259 -6.64 0.97 10.77
N LEU A 260 -6.86 1.50 9.56
CA LEU A 260 -7.79 2.61 9.33
C LEU A 260 -9.21 2.17 8.99
N LYS A 261 -9.38 1.12 8.18
CA LYS A 261 -10.69 0.75 7.63
C LYS A 261 -11.36 -0.42 8.34
N CYS A 262 -10.61 -1.40 8.84
CA CYS A 262 -11.17 -2.52 9.58
C CYS A 262 -11.73 -2.06 10.94
N ARG A 263 -12.97 -2.46 11.27
CA ARG A 263 -13.58 -2.20 12.57
C ARG A 263 -13.32 -3.26 13.63
N ASP A 264 -12.82 -4.44 13.23
CA ASP A 264 -12.50 -5.49 14.18
C ASP A 264 -11.36 -5.02 15.11
N PRO A 265 -11.62 -4.94 16.43
CA PRO A 265 -10.70 -4.33 17.38
C PRO A 265 -9.36 -5.09 17.50
N LEU A 266 -9.35 -6.40 17.25
CA LEU A 266 -8.17 -7.24 17.36
C LEU A 266 -7.27 -7.12 16.12
N LEU A 267 -7.85 -7.22 14.93
CA LEU A 267 -7.14 -7.05 13.66
C LEU A 267 -6.53 -5.65 13.57
N ARG A 268 -7.28 -4.63 13.99
CA ARG A 268 -6.84 -3.24 14.00
C ARG A 268 -5.62 -3.02 14.89
N ARG A 269 -5.69 -3.45 16.16
CA ARG A 269 -4.57 -3.36 17.10
C ARG A 269 -3.36 -4.16 16.62
N LYS A 270 -3.59 -5.35 16.05
CA LYS A 270 -2.51 -6.19 15.52
C LYS A 270 -1.80 -5.53 14.34
N ALA A 271 -2.53 -4.90 13.42
CA ALA A 271 -1.93 -4.16 12.31
C ALA A 271 -1.07 -2.98 12.79
N ILE A 272 -1.55 -2.20 13.77
CA ILE A 272 -0.78 -1.11 14.39
C ILE A 272 0.47 -1.65 15.08
N ALA A 273 0.33 -2.74 15.85
CA ALA A 273 1.46 -3.37 16.53
C ALA A 273 2.53 -3.84 15.54
N LEU A 274 2.16 -4.42 14.40
CA LEU A 274 3.11 -4.84 13.37
C LEU A 274 3.87 -3.65 12.74
N LEU A 275 3.18 -2.53 12.47
CA LEU A 275 3.79 -1.29 11.95
C LEU A 275 4.84 -0.71 12.88
N LEU A 276 4.57 -0.74 14.20
CA LEU A 276 5.44 -0.19 15.23
C LEU A 276 6.55 -1.16 15.66
N LYS A 277 6.27 -2.47 15.70
CA LYS A 277 7.23 -3.51 16.10
C LYS A 277 8.33 -3.74 15.07
N TYR A 278 8.02 -3.57 13.78
CA TYR A 278 8.99 -3.76 12.69
C TYR A 278 9.25 -2.45 11.93
N PRO A 279 9.99 -1.48 12.52
CA PRO A 279 10.22 -0.19 11.89
C PRO A 279 10.90 -0.33 10.52
N ARG A 280 10.27 0.22 9.48
CA ARG A 280 10.75 0.15 8.10
C ARG A 280 10.26 1.32 7.25
N ARG A 281 10.95 1.52 6.13
CA ARG A 281 10.53 2.47 5.09
C ARG A 281 10.35 1.74 3.77
N GLU A 282 9.12 1.74 3.27
CA GLU A 282 8.72 1.11 2.02
C GLU A 282 8.41 2.23 1.00
N GLY A 283 9.39 2.54 0.15
CA GLY A 283 9.32 3.73 -0.71
C GLY A 283 9.22 5.01 0.14
N VAL A 284 8.11 5.73 0.02
CA VAL A 284 7.82 6.94 0.82
C VAL A 284 7.02 6.66 2.10
N CYS A 285 6.58 5.41 2.28
CA CYS A 285 5.77 5.02 3.42
C CYS A 285 6.67 4.68 4.60
N ASP A 286 6.53 5.44 5.68
CA ASP A 286 7.21 5.20 6.94
C ASP A 286 6.30 4.42 7.88
N SER A 287 6.69 3.20 8.27
CA SER A 287 5.84 2.32 9.06
C SER A 287 5.53 2.90 10.44
N VAL A 288 6.47 3.64 11.04
CA VAL A 288 6.29 4.23 12.36
C VAL A 288 5.34 5.41 12.28
N CYS A 289 5.55 6.31 11.32
CA CYS A 289 4.64 7.41 11.06
C CYS A 289 3.20 6.92 10.87
N MET A 290 3.04 5.90 10.01
CA MET A 290 1.73 5.31 9.73
C MET A 290 1.15 4.59 10.94
N GLY A 291 1.96 3.85 11.70
CA GLY A 291 1.52 3.18 12.93
C GLY A 291 1.02 4.15 13.98
N LYS A 292 1.75 5.24 14.25
CA LYS A 292 1.34 6.26 15.22
C LYS A 292 0.10 7.05 14.76
N LEU A 293 0.01 7.35 13.46
CA LEU A 293 -1.20 7.95 12.88
C LEU A 293 -2.42 7.04 13.12
N CYS A 294 -2.29 5.75 12.79
CA CYS A 294 -3.37 4.78 13.00
C CYS A 294 -3.72 4.60 14.48
N GLU A 295 -2.73 4.61 15.38
CA GLU A 295 -2.95 4.55 16.82
C GLU A 295 -3.75 5.76 17.33
N TRP A 296 -3.40 6.96 16.88
CA TRP A 296 -4.14 8.17 17.21
C TRP A 296 -5.57 8.14 16.68
N THR A 297 -5.75 7.76 15.41
CA THR A 297 -7.07 7.59 14.80
C THR A 297 -7.92 6.56 15.56
N MET A 298 -7.34 5.42 15.93
CA MET A 298 -8.02 4.39 16.72
C MET A 298 -8.46 4.91 18.07
N ARG A 299 -7.61 5.67 18.77
CA ARG A 299 -7.92 6.23 20.07
C ARG A 299 -9.13 7.17 20.03
N ILE A 300 -9.21 8.03 19.02
CA ILE A 300 -10.33 8.96 18.82
C ILE A 300 -11.63 8.22 18.51
N GLU A 301 -11.55 7.19 17.67
CA GLU A 301 -12.71 6.38 17.29
C GLU A 301 -13.25 5.56 18.46
N GLU A 302 -12.36 4.96 19.25
CA GLU A 302 -12.71 4.11 20.40
C GLU A 302 -13.22 4.89 21.62
N GLU A 303 -13.19 6.23 21.63
CA GLU A 303 -13.93 7.06 22.60
C GLU A 303 -15.44 6.74 22.61
N TYR A 304 -15.95 6.21 21.50
CA TYR A 304 -17.36 5.90 21.28
C TYR A 304 -17.64 4.42 21.08
N ILE A 305 -16.72 3.54 21.54
CA ILE A 305 -16.91 2.10 21.44
C ILE A 305 -18.22 1.67 22.13
N ASP A 306 -19.00 0.84 21.46
CA ASP A 306 -20.23 0.32 22.01
C ASP A 306 -19.98 -0.83 23.01
N LYS A 307 -21.07 -1.32 23.61
CA LYS A 307 -21.04 -2.43 24.57
C LYS A 307 -20.53 -3.75 23.97
N ASP A 308 -20.57 -3.88 22.65
CA ASP A 308 -20.20 -5.09 21.91
C ASP A 308 -18.74 -4.99 21.40
N GLY A 309 -18.05 -3.88 21.70
CA GLY A 309 -16.64 -3.65 21.35
C GLY A 309 -16.43 -3.05 19.97
N TRP A 310 -17.49 -2.54 19.32
CA TRP A 310 -17.42 -1.96 17.98
C TRP A 310 -17.47 -0.45 18.02
N VAL A 311 -16.73 0.20 17.11
CA VAL A 311 -16.88 1.63 16.87
C VAL A 311 -18.09 1.84 15.94
N PRO A 312 -19.11 2.59 16.35
CA PRO A 312 -20.27 2.84 15.51
C PRO A 312 -19.88 3.65 14.27
N GLY A 313 -20.52 3.39 13.13
CA GLY A 313 -20.15 4.00 11.85
C GLY A 313 -20.08 5.54 11.85
N TRP A 314 -20.90 6.22 12.66
CA TRP A 314 -20.88 7.68 12.78
C TRP A 314 -19.63 8.22 13.48
N ALA A 315 -19.04 7.45 14.40
CA ALA A 315 -17.87 7.87 15.19
C ALA A 315 -16.55 7.62 14.46
N ARG A 316 -16.58 6.93 13.31
CA ARG A 316 -15.42 6.70 12.45
C ARG A 316 -14.93 8.02 11.86
N VAL A 317 -13.62 8.22 11.86
CA VAL A 317 -13.02 9.46 11.37
C VAL A 317 -12.86 9.43 9.85
N ARG A 318 -12.87 10.60 9.24
CA ARG A 318 -12.67 10.82 7.81
C ARG A 318 -11.56 11.85 7.59
N GLY A 319 -11.06 11.93 6.35
CA GLY A 319 -10.15 13.00 5.94
C GLY A 319 -8.86 13.07 6.77
N VAL A 320 -8.29 11.94 7.16
CA VAL A 320 -7.04 11.93 7.93
C VAL A 320 -5.91 12.53 7.08
N THR A 321 -5.43 13.71 7.46
CA THR A 321 -4.37 14.47 6.78
C THR A 321 -3.21 14.73 7.71
N MET A 322 -2.04 15.00 7.13
CA MET A 322 -0.84 15.39 7.87
C MET A 322 -0.23 16.65 7.25
N ASP A 323 -0.11 17.70 8.05
CA ASP A 323 0.71 18.87 7.77
C ASP A 323 2.10 18.64 8.34
N ARG A 324 3.11 18.46 7.49
CA ARG A 324 4.47 18.14 7.95
C ARG A 324 5.20 19.40 8.41
N ASP A 325 5.92 19.28 9.51
CA ASP A 325 6.81 20.33 9.98
C ASP A 325 7.94 20.54 8.96
N ARG A 326 8.17 21.80 8.57
CA ARG A 326 9.20 22.17 7.58
C ARG A 326 10.59 22.24 8.20
N GLU A 327 10.68 22.44 9.50
CA GLU A 327 11.94 22.65 10.23
C GLU A 327 12.37 21.40 10.99
N LYS A 328 11.42 20.54 11.39
CA LYS A 328 11.70 19.32 12.13
C LYS A 328 11.44 18.08 11.30
N GLU A 329 12.48 17.28 11.09
CA GLU A 329 12.33 15.95 10.54
C GLU A 329 11.40 15.09 11.39
N ASN A 330 10.57 14.30 10.70
CA ASN A 330 9.66 13.34 11.32
C ASN A 330 8.70 13.96 12.34
N SER A 331 8.18 15.14 12.03
CA SER A 331 7.22 15.87 12.85
C SER A 331 6.11 16.46 11.99
N GLY A 332 4.92 16.65 12.56
CA GLY A 332 3.79 17.25 11.86
C GLY A 332 2.51 17.30 12.68
N ILE A 333 1.48 17.95 12.15
CA ILE A 333 0.15 18.02 12.73
C ILE A 333 -0.77 17.06 11.96
N LEU A 334 -1.32 16.08 12.67
CA LEU A 334 -2.40 15.24 12.14
C LEU A 334 -3.73 15.94 12.34
N MET A 335 -4.61 15.82 11.35
CA MET A 335 -5.98 16.32 11.41
C MET A 335 -6.94 15.28 10.85
N CYS A 336 -8.14 15.19 11.41
CA CYS A 336 -9.22 14.39 10.87
C CYS A 336 -10.58 15.00 11.21
N GLU A 337 -11.59 14.54 10.49
CA GLU A 337 -12.99 14.91 10.66
C GLU A 337 -13.73 13.79 11.39
N GLN A 338 -14.52 14.11 12.41
CA GLN A 338 -15.35 13.14 13.14
C GLN A 338 -16.74 13.73 13.36
N ARG A 339 -17.82 12.98 13.13
CA ARG A 339 -19.16 13.45 13.48
C ARG A 339 -19.30 13.56 14.99
N VAL A 340 -20.02 14.57 15.46
CA VAL A 340 -20.22 14.81 16.91
C VAL A 340 -21.24 13.87 17.55
N SER A 341 -22.17 13.32 16.75
CA SER A 341 -23.16 12.34 17.22
C SER A 341 -23.78 11.54 16.07
N ALA A 342 -24.46 10.45 16.42
CA ALA A 342 -25.24 9.64 15.47
C ALA A 342 -26.37 10.44 14.78
N ALA A 343 -26.97 11.42 15.47
CA ALA A 343 -28.14 12.17 15.02
C ALA A 343 -27.80 13.45 14.23
N SER A 344 -26.53 13.87 14.23
CA SER A 344 -26.09 15.11 13.58
C SER A 344 -25.10 14.85 12.46
N ASN A 345 -25.17 15.63 11.38
CA ASN A 345 -24.14 15.69 10.35
C ASN A 345 -23.04 16.70 10.67
N GLU A 346 -23.12 17.36 11.84
CA GLU A 346 -22.05 18.24 12.32
C GLU A 346 -20.76 17.44 12.56
N VAL A 347 -19.66 18.00 12.08
CA VAL A 347 -18.33 17.42 12.11
C VAL A 347 -17.43 18.29 12.97
N ALA A 348 -16.74 17.66 13.92
CA ALA A 348 -15.64 18.26 14.66
C ALA A 348 -14.30 17.91 13.99
N ILE A 349 -13.41 18.90 13.91
CA ILE A 349 -12.03 18.69 13.50
C ILE A 349 -11.23 18.27 14.74
N ARG A 350 -10.60 17.09 14.69
CA ARG A 350 -9.67 16.62 15.72
C ARG A 350 -8.25 16.80 15.19
N SER A 351 -7.32 17.24 16.04
CA SER A 351 -5.92 17.37 15.66
C SER A 351 -4.97 16.97 16.78
N THR A 352 -3.76 16.55 16.40
CA THR A 352 -2.66 16.32 17.34
C THR A 352 -1.32 16.64 16.68
N HIS A 353 -0.35 17.06 17.49
CA HIS A 353 1.05 17.03 17.06
C HIS A 353 1.55 15.59 17.10
N LEU A 354 2.24 15.16 16.04
CA LEU A 354 2.87 13.86 15.90
C LEU A 354 4.37 14.03 15.67
N SER A 355 5.19 13.31 16.44
CA SER A 355 6.61 13.11 16.16
C SER A 355 6.93 11.62 16.06
N TRP A 356 7.81 11.23 15.13
CA TRP A 356 8.17 9.83 14.89
C TRP A 356 9.68 9.64 14.69
N ASN A 357 10.43 9.46 15.77
CA ASN A 357 11.85 9.11 15.67
C ASN A 357 12.06 7.59 15.85
N PHE A 358 12.73 6.96 14.90
CA PHE A 358 13.08 5.53 14.96
C PHE A 358 13.92 5.16 16.20
N SER A 359 14.77 6.09 16.64
CA SER A 359 15.71 5.88 17.73
C SER A 359 15.01 5.69 19.08
N GLU A 360 13.89 6.39 19.29
CA GLU A 360 13.11 6.35 20.53
C GLU A 360 12.33 5.04 20.69
N ILE A 361 11.86 4.46 19.59
CA ILE A 361 11.07 3.21 19.61
C ILE A 361 11.94 2.00 19.93
N LEU A 362 13.14 1.93 19.37
CA LEU A 362 14.10 0.87 19.69
C LEU A 362 14.60 0.95 21.13
N ALA A 363 14.68 2.15 21.71
CA ALA A 363 15.01 2.33 23.13
C ALA A 363 13.90 1.80 24.05
N ASN A 364 12.64 2.00 23.69
CA ASN A 364 11.48 1.54 24.47
C ASN A 364 11.21 0.04 24.34
N THR A 365 11.58 -0.62 23.24
CA THR A 365 11.44 -2.08 23.09
C THR A 365 12.63 -2.87 23.67
N ALA A 366 13.78 -2.23 23.91
CA ALA A 366 14.92 -2.83 24.58
C ALA A 366 14.78 -2.88 26.11
N ILE A 367 13.89 -2.07 26.68
CA ILE A 367 13.52 -2.12 28.09
C ILE A 367 12.32 -3.08 28.18
N GLY A 368 12.59 -4.38 28.37
CA GLY A 368 11.55 -5.35 28.73
C GLY A 368 10.79 -4.91 29.98
N PRO A 369 9.59 -5.47 30.25
CA PRO A 369 8.81 -5.09 31.42
C PRO A 369 9.68 -5.30 32.67
N SER A 370 9.93 -4.22 33.41
CA SER A 370 10.55 -4.30 34.73
C SER A 370 9.65 -5.14 35.62
N GLU A 371 10.18 -6.27 36.09
CA GLU A 371 9.56 -7.15 37.10
C GLU A 371 9.12 -6.40 38.36
#